data_AF-A0AAD9GFJ4-F1
#
_entry.id   AF-A0AAD9GFJ4-F1
#
_cell.length_a   1.000
_cell.length_b   1.000
_cell.length_c   1.000
_cell.angle_alpha   90.00
_cell.angle_beta   90.00
_cell.angle_gamma   90.00
#
_symmetry.space_group_name_H-M   'P 1'
#
loop_
_entity.id
_entity.type
_entity.pdbx_description
1 polymer ?
#
loop_
_entity_poly.entity_id
_entity_poly.type
_entity_poly.pdbx_seq_one_letter_code
_entity_poly.pdbx_strand_id
1 'polypeptide(L)'
;MVGCWSLPQAPQLIRLVTHCDRVFSPANRVKSLYTFCDKATERRQLGEPQPYSATLALPSWLEEIGPTVKENRLTVEHPSRGQPLKNIRPFSATQLTVFNANACKLATPSRKNEIVKHLWKLRVNASYRKAQARRLVITANVVRHMLQHTTCVFNNILTSQRDLIDLLIAEQRFRSRYSRVQLVDRGILQYCLRGTTVASERVDTLAEVIIPEPSTTPNPRLVVALDNVRYPQNVANIVRTAVALNVDVLFYLTGTADPFDWKVSHVTGGLQFMLPYQKGGLNKERFYNTVGDIRELKRYCKTHKLTPVVAHLEGESVDDIELTGGICVILSNESEGPDPKILKFAKRYVTIRSMRIIFVRVTLPMHPLVNSLNVSVAGAILIHQLQERLRNSSTASNI
;
A
#
# COMPACT_ATOMS: atom_id res chain seq x y z
N MET A 1 -25.59 9.72 -57.47
CA MET A 1 -25.96 8.77 -56.39
C MET A 1 -25.09 9.10 -55.18
N VAL A 2 -25.37 10.02 -54.25
CA VAL A 2 -26.58 10.49 -53.52
C VAL A 2 -27.12 9.51 -52.48
N GLY A 3 -27.15 9.98 -51.22
CA GLY A 3 -27.92 9.53 -50.05
C GLY A 3 -27.01 9.43 -48.80
N CYS A 4 -26.95 10.31 -47.79
CA CYS A 4 -27.80 11.37 -47.19
C CYS A 4 -29.05 10.89 -46.40
N TRP A 5 -29.26 11.52 -45.23
CA TRP A 5 -30.37 11.48 -44.24
C TRP A 5 -30.27 10.40 -43.13
N SER A 6 -30.52 10.63 -41.83
CA SER A 6 -31.13 11.76 -41.07
C SER A 6 -30.92 11.60 -39.54
N LEU A 7 -30.88 12.73 -38.82
CA LEU A 7 -31.00 12.85 -37.35
C LEU A 7 -32.49 12.88 -36.92
N PRO A 8 -32.87 12.47 -35.70
CA PRO A 8 -34.20 12.73 -35.16
C PRO A 8 -34.29 14.09 -34.44
N GLN A 9 -35.47 14.68 -34.58
CA GLN A 9 -35.89 16.04 -34.23
C GLN A 9 -36.09 16.26 -32.72
N ALA A 10 -35.79 17.49 -32.28
CA ALA A 10 -36.36 18.09 -31.06
C ALA A 10 -37.63 18.89 -31.42
N PRO A 11 -38.61 19.06 -30.52
CA PRO A 11 -39.69 20.02 -30.70
C PRO A 11 -39.31 21.42 -30.20
N GLN A 12 -39.74 22.42 -30.97
CA GLN A 12 -39.60 23.86 -30.75
C GLN A 12 -40.59 24.41 -29.72
N LEU A 13 -40.26 25.60 -29.14
CA LEU A 13 -41.11 26.77 -28.78
C LEU A 13 -40.35 27.53 -27.67
N ILE A 14 -40.07 28.84 -27.65
CA ILE A 14 -40.57 30.05 -28.33
C ILE A 14 -39.47 31.13 -28.32
N ARG A 15 -39.50 31.97 -29.36
CA ARG A 15 -38.73 33.20 -29.56
C ARG A 15 -38.89 34.22 -28.43
N LEU A 16 -37.80 34.92 -28.09
CA LEU A 16 -37.81 36.37 -28.01
C LEU A 16 -36.43 36.91 -28.40
N VAL A 17 -36.45 37.60 -29.55
CA VAL A 17 -35.36 38.35 -30.17
C VAL A 17 -35.41 39.76 -29.61
N THR A 18 -34.28 40.32 -29.20
CA THR A 18 -33.87 41.69 -29.59
C THR A 18 -32.34 41.87 -29.43
N HIS A 19 -31.71 42.12 -30.59
CA HIS A 19 -30.46 42.82 -30.93
C HIS A 19 -29.29 42.93 -29.92
N CYS A 20 -28.08 42.45 -30.23
CA CYS A 20 -27.04 43.02 -31.14
C CYS A 20 -26.66 44.46 -30.77
N ASP A 21 -25.41 44.92 -30.73
CA ASP A 21 -24.06 44.41 -30.96
C ASP A 21 -23.14 45.57 -30.51
N ARG A 22 -21.93 45.30 -30.00
CA ARG A 22 -20.71 46.10 -30.28
C ARG A 22 -19.46 45.52 -29.58
N VAL A 23 -18.68 44.82 -30.39
CA VAL A 23 -17.22 44.94 -30.62
C VAL A 23 -16.38 45.55 -29.48
N PHE A 24 -15.42 44.75 -28.97
CA PHE A 24 -14.26 45.23 -28.22
C PHE A 24 -12.97 44.93 -28.99
N SER A 25 -12.10 45.95 -29.10
CA SER A 25 -10.66 45.85 -29.39
C SER A 25 -9.93 46.98 -28.61
N PRO A 26 -8.60 46.91 -28.42
CA PRO A 26 -8.02 46.92 -27.08
C PRO A 26 -7.05 48.10 -26.77
N ALA A 27 -6.62 48.16 -25.50
CA ALA A 27 -5.36 48.69 -24.96
C ALA A 27 -5.40 49.94 -24.04
N ASN A 28 -4.61 49.81 -22.94
CA ASN A 28 -3.89 50.84 -22.18
C ASN A 28 -4.61 51.70 -21.11
N ARG A 29 -4.45 51.35 -19.82
CA ARG A 29 -3.39 51.85 -18.90
C ARG A 29 -3.82 51.77 -17.41
N VAL A 30 -3.10 50.94 -16.65
CA VAL A 30 -2.37 51.26 -15.40
C VAL A 30 -2.95 52.34 -14.46
N LYS A 31 -3.56 51.93 -13.34
CA LYS A 31 -3.22 52.29 -11.93
C LYS A 31 -4.36 51.99 -10.96
N SER A 32 -3.97 51.80 -9.70
CA SER A 32 -4.79 51.84 -8.47
C SER A 32 -5.37 50.51 -8.00
N LEU A 33 -4.71 49.90 -7.01
CA LEU A 33 -5.35 49.32 -5.81
C LEU A 33 -4.26 48.95 -4.79
N TYR A 34 -3.85 49.96 -4.03
CA TYR A 34 -3.31 49.83 -2.68
C TYR A 34 -4.15 50.75 -1.79
N THR A 35 -4.32 50.37 -0.53
CA THR A 35 -5.09 51.00 0.57
C THR A 35 -6.57 50.63 0.65
N PHE A 36 -6.88 49.69 1.54
CA PHE A 36 -7.90 49.93 2.57
C PHE A 36 -7.68 48.95 3.74
N CYS A 37 -7.06 49.45 4.79
CA CYS A 37 -7.04 48.85 6.13
C CYS A 37 -7.42 50.00 7.08
N ASP A 38 -8.58 49.91 7.72
CA ASP A 38 -8.77 50.27 9.14
C ASP A 38 -10.25 50.39 9.55
N LYS A 39 -10.50 49.91 10.78
CA LYS A 39 -11.62 50.13 11.72
C LYS A 39 -12.67 49.02 11.82
N ALA A 40 -12.50 48.19 12.85
CA ALA A 40 -13.48 48.01 13.93
C ALA A 40 -12.87 47.14 15.05
N THR A 41 -12.45 47.80 16.13
CA THR A 41 -11.96 47.22 17.38
C THR A 41 -13.15 47.03 18.32
N GLU A 42 -13.53 45.79 18.63
CA GLU A 42 -14.32 45.49 19.83
C GLU A 42 -13.64 44.37 20.62
N ARG A 43 -13.30 44.71 21.87
CA ARG A 43 -12.60 43.87 22.84
C ARG A 43 -13.58 42.86 23.45
N ARG A 44 -13.33 41.56 23.25
CA ARG A 44 -13.64 40.52 24.25
C ARG A 44 -12.32 39.99 24.79
N GLN A 45 -12.19 40.04 26.12
CA GLN A 45 -11.00 39.64 26.87
C GLN A 45 -10.68 38.15 26.61
N LEU A 46 -9.53 37.89 25.98
CA LEU A 46 -8.85 36.60 26.01
C LEU A 46 -7.65 36.77 26.95
N GLY A 47 -7.58 35.92 27.98
CA GLY A 47 -6.50 35.92 28.96
C GLY A 47 -5.13 35.69 28.33
N GLU A 48 -4.11 36.25 28.96
CA GLU A 48 -2.71 36.12 28.53
C GLU A 48 -2.27 34.65 28.45
N PRO A 49 -1.54 34.25 27.39
CA PRO A 49 -0.90 32.94 27.36
C PRO A 49 0.31 32.96 28.30
N GLN A 50 0.21 32.20 29.38
CA GLN A 50 1.31 31.89 30.29
C GLN A 50 2.50 31.29 29.51
N PRO A 51 3.76 31.68 29.80
CA PRO A 51 4.92 31.07 29.17
C PRO A 51 5.11 29.64 29.72
N TYR A 52 4.89 28.64 28.88
CA TYR A 52 5.26 27.26 29.19
C TYR A 52 6.79 27.13 29.15
N SER A 53 7.42 27.40 30.29
CA SER A 53 8.79 26.97 30.59
C SER A 53 8.74 25.51 31.01
N ALA A 54 9.18 24.61 30.13
CA ALA A 54 9.50 23.24 30.49
C ALA A 54 10.92 22.95 30.02
N THR A 55 11.89 23.31 30.85
CA THR A 55 13.23 22.74 30.80
C THR A 55 13.11 21.24 31.02
N LEU A 56 13.15 20.46 29.93
CA LEU A 56 13.29 19.01 30.00
C LEU A 56 14.67 18.71 30.58
N ALA A 57 14.72 18.38 31.87
CA ALA A 57 15.90 17.81 32.51
C ALA A 57 16.27 16.51 31.76
N LEU A 58 17.50 16.47 31.24
CA LEU A 58 18.02 15.29 30.57
C LEU A 58 18.08 14.11 31.56
N PRO A 59 17.78 12.88 31.12
CA PRO A 59 17.78 11.73 32.03
C PRO A 59 19.22 11.33 32.41
N SER A 60 19.38 10.82 33.63
CA SER A 60 20.65 10.51 34.30
C SER A 60 21.54 9.44 33.64
N TRP A 61 21.19 8.93 32.46
CA TRP A 61 22.03 8.01 31.68
C TRP A 61 22.99 8.73 30.71
N LEU A 62 22.94 10.07 30.67
CA LEU A 62 23.78 10.91 29.81
C LEU A 62 25.13 11.32 30.44
N GLU A 63 25.52 10.81 31.62
CA GLU A 63 26.69 11.31 32.38
C GLU A 63 27.83 10.33 32.72
N GLU A 64 27.76 9.03 32.41
CA GLU A 64 28.86 8.10 32.77
C GLU A 64 29.54 7.47 31.56
N ILE A 65 30.54 8.18 31.02
CA ILE A 65 31.61 7.61 30.19
C ILE A 65 32.84 7.45 31.09
N GLY A 66 33.18 6.22 31.44
CA GLY A 66 34.43 5.86 32.12
C GLY A 66 34.72 4.36 32.00
N PRO A 67 35.97 3.92 31.72
CA PRO A 67 36.25 2.56 31.28
C PRO A 67 36.53 1.62 32.46
N THR A 68 35.90 0.44 32.48
CA THR A 68 36.42 -0.68 33.28
C THR A 68 36.28 -2.00 32.53
N VAL A 69 37.44 -2.51 32.11
CA VAL A 69 37.71 -3.85 31.62
C VAL A 69 37.72 -4.83 32.79
N LYS A 70 37.04 -5.98 32.67
CA LYS A 70 37.46 -7.22 33.32
C LYS A 70 37.24 -8.41 32.38
N GLU A 71 38.35 -9.03 32.02
CA GLU A 71 38.43 -10.33 31.36
C GLU A 71 37.90 -11.43 32.29
N ASN A 72 37.24 -12.43 31.73
CA ASN A 72 37.27 -13.77 32.31
C ASN A 72 37.22 -14.84 31.22
N ARG A 73 38.34 -15.56 31.12
CA ARG A 73 38.50 -16.83 30.40
C ARG A 73 37.55 -17.87 30.97
N LEU A 74 36.80 -18.56 30.12
CA LEU A 74 36.33 -19.91 30.42
C LEU A 74 36.43 -20.82 29.19
N THR A 75 36.80 -22.04 29.50
CA THR A 75 37.46 -23.08 28.70
C THR A 75 36.50 -23.89 27.84
N VAL A 76 37.06 -24.43 26.76
CA VAL A 76 36.45 -25.30 25.76
C VAL A 76 36.14 -26.67 26.35
N GLU A 77 34.92 -27.17 26.14
CA GLU A 77 34.60 -28.60 26.22
C GLU A 77 33.86 -29.05 24.94
N HIS A 78 34.39 -30.10 24.31
CA HIS A 78 33.80 -30.79 23.16
C HIS A 78 33.01 -32.03 23.62
N PRO A 79 31.77 -32.25 23.15
CA PRO A 79 31.14 -33.56 23.23
C PRO A 79 31.09 -34.28 21.86
N SER A 80 31.77 -35.42 21.86
CA SER A 80 31.40 -36.74 21.29
C SER A 80 30.63 -36.87 19.95
N ARG A 81 31.26 -37.62 19.05
CA ARG A 81 30.78 -38.13 17.76
C ARG A 81 29.43 -38.89 17.85
N GLY A 82 28.42 -38.38 17.16
CA GLY A 82 27.19 -39.11 16.79
C GLY A 82 27.25 -39.62 15.34
N GLN A 83 26.64 -40.78 15.09
CA GLN A 83 26.67 -41.60 13.87
C GLN A 83 26.31 -40.86 12.56
N PRO A 84 26.85 -41.29 11.40
CA PRO A 84 26.59 -40.62 10.12
C PRO A 84 25.15 -40.82 9.68
N LEU A 85 24.41 -39.72 9.55
CA LEU A 85 23.10 -39.70 8.93
C LEU A 85 23.21 -40.18 7.48
N LYS A 86 22.34 -41.12 7.09
CA LYS A 86 22.25 -41.71 5.74
C LYS A 86 22.26 -40.62 4.67
N ASN A 87 23.12 -40.80 3.66
CA ASN A 87 23.37 -39.91 2.53
C ASN A 87 22.08 -39.47 1.80
N ILE A 88 21.46 -38.39 2.29
CA ILE A 88 20.70 -37.48 1.45
C ILE A 88 21.76 -36.72 0.68
N ARG A 89 21.83 -36.88 -0.65
CA ARG A 89 22.79 -36.12 -1.47
C ARG A 89 22.58 -34.63 -1.17
N PRO A 90 23.52 -33.93 -0.52
CA PRO A 90 23.42 -32.49 -0.44
C PRO A 90 23.53 -31.98 -1.88
N PHE A 91 22.79 -30.92 -2.20
CA PHE A 91 23.03 -30.11 -3.40
C PHE A 91 24.55 -30.04 -3.66
N SER A 92 25.01 -30.34 -4.88
CA SER A 92 26.45 -30.42 -5.13
C SER A 92 27.09 -29.12 -4.68
N ALA A 93 28.15 -29.22 -3.86
CA ALA A 93 28.80 -28.07 -3.24
C ALA A 93 29.10 -26.93 -4.24
N THR A 94 29.34 -27.29 -5.51
CA THR A 94 29.52 -26.39 -6.66
C THR A 94 28.35 -25.45 -7.02
N GLN A 95 27.14 -25.66 -6.50
CA GLN A 95 26.00 -24.76 -6.71
C GLN A 95 25.87 -23.65 -5.64
N LEU A 96 26.51 -23.82 -4.47
CA LEU A 96 26.48 -22.87 -3.35
C LEU A 96 27.81 -22.10 -3.15
N THR A 97 28.87 -22.46 -3.87
CA THR A 97 30.26 -22.02 -3.63
C THR A 97 30.63 -20.60 -4.06
N VAL A 98 29.70 -19.79 -4.56
CA VAL A 98 30.05 -18.41 -5.01
C VAL A 98 29.82 -17.37 -3.93
N PHE A 99 28.97 -17.67 -2.94
CA PHE A 99 28.71 -16.77 -1.83
C PHE A 99 29.68 -17.07 -0.68
N ASN A 100 30.31 -16.03 -0.14
CA ASN A 100 31.32 -16.17 0.89
C ASN A 100 30.65 -16.36 2.25
N ALA A 101 31.29 -17.12 3.16
CA ALA A 101 30.87 -17.16 4.55
C ALA A 101 30.93 -15.78 5.22
N ASN A 102 31.89 -14.94 4.81
CA ASN A 102 31.94 -13.53 5.20
C ASN A 102 31.03 -12.70 4.27
N ALA A 103 29.97 -12.14 4.84
CA ALA A 103 29.00 -11.30 4.13
C ALA A 103 29.62 -10.05 3.51
N CYS A 104 30.65 -9.46 4.14
CA CYS A 104 31.29 -8.22 3.68
C CYS A 104 32.30 -8.44 2.55
N LYS A 105 32.67 -9.69 2.25
CA LYS A 105 33.54 -9.99 1.12
C LYS A 105 32.76 -9.86 -0.18
N LEU A 106 33.26 -9.08 -1.13
CA LEU A 106 32.60 -8.90 -2.42
C LEU A 106 32.45 -10.24 -3.14
N ALA A 107 31.23 -10.59 -3.52
CA ALA A 107 30.91 -11.74 -4.35
C ALA A 107 30.52 -11.29 -5.76
N THR A 108 31.04 -11.97 -6.77
CA THR A 108 30.78 -11.70 -8.18
C THR A 108 30.12 -12.91 -8.85
N PRO A 109 28.89 -13.27 -8.46
CA PRO A 109 28.23 -14.45 -8.98
C PRO A 109 27.99 -14.35 -10.49
N SER A 110 28.30 -15.43 -11.21
CA SER A 110 27.98 -15.52 -12.64
C SER A 110 26.47 -15.35 -12.87
N ARG A 111 26.09 -14.80 -14.03
CA ARG A 111 24.68 -14.75 -14.48
C ARG A 111 24.02 -16.13 -14.57
N LYS A 112 24.81 -17.20 -14.65
CA LYS A 112 24.35 -18.59 -14.63
C LYS A 112 24.04 -19.12 -13.23
N ASN A 113 24.38 -18.38 -12.16
CA ASN A 113 24.13 -18.77 -10.78
C ASN A 113 22.63 -18.93 -10.51
N GLU A 114 22.25 -19.99 -9.81
CA GLU A 114 20.83 -20.33 -9.57
C GLU A 114 20.11 -19.32 -8.68
N ILE A 115 20.79 -18.68 -7.71
CA ILE A 115 20.20 -17.60 -6.89
C ILE A 115 19.94 -16.37 -7.75
N VAL A 116 20.89 -15.99 -8.61
CA VAL A 116 20.72 -14.85 -9.55
C VAL A 116 19.56 -15.12 -10.52
N LYS A 117 19.49 -16.34 -11.09
CA LYS A 117 18.36 -16.76 -11.93
C LYS A 117 17.04 -16.74 -11.16
N HIS A 118 17.04 -17.21 -9.92
CA HIS A 118 15.86 -17.22 -9.05
C HIS A 118 15.34 -15.79 -8.79
N LEU A 119 16.20 -14.87 -8.37
CA LEU A 119 15.82 -13.46 -8.13
C LEU A 119 15.31 -12.78 -9.42
N TRP A 120 15.95 -13.07 -10.56
CA TRP A 120 15.47 -12.59 -11.84
C TRP A 120 14.09 -13.16 -12.20
N LYS A 121 13.86 -14.46 -12.02
CA LYS A 121 12.57 -15.12 -12.26
C LYS A 121 11.47 -14.58 -11.34
N LEU A 122 11.80 -14.30 -10.07
CA LEU A 122 10.87 -13.61 -9.17
C LEU A 122 10.45 -12.26 -9.74
N ARG A 123 11.34 -11.48 -10.39
CA ARG A 123 10.90 -10.22 -11.02
C ARG A 123 10.02 -10.42 -12.26
N VAL A 124 10.39 -11.32 -13.18
CA VAL A 124 9.78 -11.33 -14.52
C VAL A 124 8.64 -12.33 -14.70
N ASN A 125 8.65 -13.45 -13.98
CA ASN A 125 7.71 -14.54 -14.22
C ASN A 125 6.61 -14.57 -13.15
N ALA A 126 5.40 -14.17 -13.54
CA ALA A 126 4.25 -14.10 -12.64
C ALA A 126 3.81 -15.47 -12.09
N SER A 127 3.82 -16.52 -12.91
CA SER A 127 3.50 -17.89 -12.48
C SER A 127 4.53 -18.41 -11.50
N TYR A 128 5.81 -18.15 -11.75
CA TYR A 128 6.90 -18.50 -10.85
C TYR A 128 6.74 -17.79 -9.49
N ARG A 129 6.49 -16.48 -9.49
CA ARG A 129 6.19 -15.70 -8.27
C ARG A 129 5.04 -16.30 -7.46
N LYS A 130 3.95 -16.68 -8.11
CA LYS A 130 2.78 -17.26 -7.45
C LYS A 130 3.13 -18.58 -6.74
N ALA A 131 3.94 -19.43 -7.37
CA ALA A 131 4.36 -20.71 -6.79
C ALA A 131 5.33 -20.58 -5.60
N GLN A 132 6.14 -19.52 -5.55
CA GLN A 132 7.19 -19.38 -4.53
C GLN A 132 6.72 -18.73 -3.22
N ALA A 133 5.54 -18.09 -3.17
CA ALA A 133 5.08 -17.29 -2.02
C ALA A 133 6.09 -16.23 -1.53
N ARG A 134 6.94 -15.74 -2.44
CA ARG A 134 8.03 -14.81 -2.16
C ARG A 134 8.07 -13.69 -3.18
N ARG A 135 8.61 -12.54 -2.77
CA ARG A 135 8.66 -11.33 -3.59
C ARG A 135 10.00 -10.63 -3.49
N LEU A 136 10.28 -9.86 -4.53
CA LEU A 136 11.48 -9.06 -4.58
C LEU A 136 11.21 -7.71 -3.91
N VAL A 137 12.12 -7.31 -3.03
CA VAL A 137 12.22 -5.96 -2.50
C VAL A 137 13.53 -5.38 -3.02
N ILE A 138 13.48 -4.12 -3.41
CA ILE A 138 14.62 -3.42 -3.97
C ILE A 138 15.03 -2.27 -3.06
N THR A 139 16.30 -1.88 -3.12
CA THR A 139 16.93 -0.79 -2.37
C THR A 139 17.13 -1.05 -0.87
N ALA A 140 18.28 -0.63 -0.35
CA ALA A 140 18.67 -0.82 1.04
C ALA A 140 17.71 -0.08 1.98
N ASN A 141 17.22 1.10 1.58
CA ASN A 141 16.31 1.89 2.39
C ASN A 141 14.99 1.18 2.67
N VAL A 142 14.40 0.53 1.67
CA VAL A 142 13.16 -0.25 1.87
C VAL A 142 13.44 -1.45 2.76
N VAL A 143 14.56 -2.15 2.58
CA VAL A 143 14.94 -3.28 3.45
C VAL A 143 15.11 -2.83 4.90
N ARG A 144 15.83 -1.72 5.16
CA ARG A 144 15.99 -1.14 6.51
C ARG A 144 14.64 -0.80 7.12
N HIS A 145 13.79 -0.10 6.36
CA HIS A 145 12.47 0.29 6.82
C HIS A 145 11.59 -0.92 7.18
N MET A 146 11.62 -1.98 6.37
CA MET A 146 10.90 -3.23 6.64
C MET A 146 11.44 -3.96 7.88
N LEU A 147 12.76 -3.99 8.08
CA LEU A 147 13.37 -4.56 9.27
C LEU A 147 12.95 -3.80 10.53
N GLN A 148 12.89 -2.47 10.45
CA GLN A 148 12.53 -1.60 11.58
C GLN A 148 11.04 -1.67 11.95
N HIS A 149 10.15 -1.71 10.96
CA HIS A 149 8.72 -1.47 11.19
C HIS A 149 7.81 -2.67 10.96
N THR A 150 8.31 -3.78 10.40
CA THR A 150 7.49 -4.97 10.14
C THR A 150 8.09 -6.20 10.82
N THR A 151 7.43 -7.35 10.71
CA THR A 151 7.92 -8.67 11.16
C THR A 151 8.38 -9.57 10.00
N CYS A 152 8.54 -9.01 8.80
CA CYS A 152 8.91 -9.78 7.60
C CYS A 152 10.22 -10.56 7.76
N VAL A 153 10.31 -11.69 7.06
CA VAL A 153 11.52 -12.51 6.99
C VAL A 153 12.04 -12.49 5.56
N PHE A 154 13.31 -12.19 5.42
CA PHE A 154 14.05 -12.25 4.16
C PHE A 154 14.75 -13.61 4.03
N ASN A 155 14.97 -14.07 2.81
CA ASN A 155 15.77 -15.26 2.57
C ASN A 155 17.16 -14.88 2.09
N ASN A 156 17.26 -14.32 0.89
CA ASN A 156 18.50 -13.79 0.35
C ASN A 156 18.48 -12.27 0.29
N ILE A 157 19.51 -11.60 0.82
CA ILE A 157 19.76 -10.16 0.70
C ILE A 157 21.09 -9.98 -0.05
N LEU A 158 21.02 -9.52 -1.29
CA LEU A 158 22.20 -9.15 -2.09
C LEU A 158 22.28 -7.64 -2.15
N THR A 159 23.36 -7.04 -1.67
CA THR A 159 23.50 -5.58 -1.60
C THR A 159 24.87 -5.13 -2.05
N SER A 160 24.98 -3.93 -2.62
CA SER A 160 26.24 -3.23 -2.84
C SER A 160 26.56 -2.27 -1.69
N GLN A 161 25.69 -2.18 -0.67
CA GLN A 161 25.82 -1.27 0.48
C GLN A 161 26.36 -2.01 1.69
N ARG A 162 27.59 -1.69 2.10
CA ARG A 162 28.22 -2.32 3.26
C ARG A 162 27.49 -1.97 4.57
N ASP A 163 27.02 -0.74 4.70
CA ASP A 163 26.30 -0.26 5.89
C ASP A 163 25.03 -1.06 6.20
N LEU A 164 24.35 -1.60 5.17
CA LEU A 164 23.21 -2.49 5.40
C LEU A 164 23.64 -3.82 6.04
N ILE A 165 24.79 -4.36 5.62
CA ILE A 165 25.35 -5.59 6.16
C ILE A 165 25.79 -5.37 7.61
N ASP A 166 26.48 -4.25 7.87
CA ASP A 166 26.95 -3.91 9.21
C ASP A 166 25.77 -3.75 10.18
N LEU A 167 24.68 -3.09 9.76
CA LEU A 167 23.43 -3.00 10.51
C LEU A 167 22.83 -4.39 10.82
N LEU A 168 22.77 -5.27 9.82
CA LEU A 168 22.22 -6.64 9.97
C LEU A 168 23.05 -7.50 10.94
N ILE A 169 24.38 -7.35 10.92
CA ILE A 169 25.29 -8.12 11.78
C ILE A 169 25.29 -7.58 13.21
N ALA A 170 25.28 -6.25 13.37
CA ALA A 170 25.33 -5.57 14.66
C ALA A 170 24.04 -5.76 15.46
N GLU A 171 22.88 -5.65 14.82
CA GLU A 171 21.59 -5.74 15.49
C GLU A 171 21.11 -7.18 15.65
N GLN A 172 21.24 -7.73 16.87
CA GLN A 172 20.85 -9.12 17.17
C GLN A 172 19.39 -9.45 16.81
N ARG A 173 18.48 -8.47 16.97
CA ARG A 173 17.04 -8.62 16.64
C ARG A 173 16.76 -8.96 15.17
N PHE A 174 17.72 -8.73 14.26
CA PHE A 174 17.55 -9.04 12.83
C PHE A 174 18.11 -10.39 12.43
N ARG A 175 18.91 -11.06 13.27
CA ARG A 175 19.60 -12.32 12.89
C ARG A 175 18.67 -13.47 12.49
N SER A 176 17.46 -13.52 13.05
CA SER A 176 16.45 -14.52 12.68
C SER A 176 15.59 -14.11 11.47
N ARG A 177 15.78 -12.89 10.95
CA ARG A 177 14.94 -12.29 9.91
C ARG A 177 15.58 -12.31 8.52
N TYR A 178 16.74 -12.94 8.36
CA TYR A 178 17.34 -13.23 7.07
C TYR A 178 18.10 -14.56 7.09
N SER A 179 18.07 -15.32 5.99
CA SER A 179 18.89 -16.55 5.89
C SER A 179 20.31 -16.26 5.40
N ARG A 180 20.45 -15.29 4.49
CA ARG A 180 21.73 -14.94 3.86
C ARG A 180 21.78 -13.46 3.51
N VAL A 181 22.93 -12.84 3.76
CA VAL A 181 23.29 -11.51 3.26
C VAL A 181 24.67 -11.56 2.59
N GLN A 182 24.84 -10.88 1.46
CA GLN A 182 26.13 -10.79 0.77
C GLN A 182 26.32 -9.42 0.10
N LEU A 183 27.53 -8.87 0.24
CA LEU A 183 28.05 -7.81 -0.60
C LEU A 183 28.29 -8.29 -2.04
N VAL A 184 27.62 -7.70 -3.02
CA VAL A 184 27.75 -8.05 -4.45
C VAL A 184 28.06 -6.83 -5.30
N ASP A 185 28.63 -7.08 -6.47
CA ASP A 185 28.79 -6.05 -7.49
C ASP A 185 27.43 -5.53 -7.99
N ARG A 186 27.35 -4.20 -8.21
CA ARG A 186 26.13 -3.53 -8.64
C ARG A 186 25.62 -4.07 -9.98
N GLY A 187 26.52 -4.46 -10.90
CA GLY A 187 26.18 -5.00 -12.21
C GLY A 187 25.31 -6.25 -12.16
N ILE A 188 25.43 -7.09 -11.12
CA ILE A 188 24.54 -8.25 -10.91
C ILE A 188 23.12 -7.81 -10.53
N LEU A 189 23.01 -6.78 -9.69
CA LEU A 189 21.73 -6.22 -9.29
C LEU A 189 21.03 -5.58 -10.51
N GLN A 190 21.77 -4.82 -11.31
CA GLN A 190 21.30 -4.23 -12.57
C GLN A 190 20.84 -5.32 -13.55
N TYR A 191 21.60 -6.41 -13.68
CA TYR A 191 21.25 -7.53 -14.54
C TYR A 191 19.91 -8.17 -14.15
N CYS A 192 19.65 -8.34 -12.85
CA CYS A 192 18.39 -8.88 -12.36
C CYS A 192 17.22 -7.94 -12.67
N LEU A 193 17.42 -6.62 -12.59
CA LEU A 193 16.41 -5.60 -12.87
C LEU A 193 16.34 -5.12 -14.34
N ARG A 194 17.14 -5.68 -15.25
CA ARG A 194 17.25 -5.23 -16.65
C ARG A 194 15.88 -5.02 -17.35
N GLY A 195 15.80 -3.99 -18.18
CA GLY A 195 14.55 -3.57 -18.82
C GLY A 195 13.61 -2.79 -17.89
N THR A 196 14.15 -2.21 -16.81
CA THR A 196 13.45 -1.25 -15.95
C THR A 196 14.33 0.00 -15.82
N THR A 197 13.71 1.17 -15.65
CA THR A 197 14.44 2.43 -15.39
C THR A 197 15.25 2.34 -14.09
N VAL A 198 14.74 1.63 -13.10
CA VAL A 198 15.36 1.46 -11.78
C VAL A 198 16.69 0.69 -11.83
N ALA A 199 16.88 -0.18 -12.83
CA ALA A 199 18.14 -0.89 -13.01
C ALA A 199 19.33 0.06 -13.19
N SER A 200 19.15 1.17 -13.89
CA SER A 200 20.25 2.11 -14.16
C SER A 200 20.42 3.15 -13.06
N GLU A 201 19.34 3.55 -12.40
CA GLU A 201 19.35 4.76 -11.57
C GLU A 201 19.59 4.46 -10.08
N ARG A 202 18.89 3.48 -9.49
CA ARG A 202 18.71 3.41 -8.03
C ARG A 202 18.95 2.05 -7.39
N VAL A 203 19.28 1.02 -8.18
CA VAL A 203 19.48 -0.31 -7.59
C VAL A 203 20.79 -0.39 -6.82
N ASP A 204 20.66 -0.72 -5.54
CA ASP A 204 21.78 -1.00 -4.63
C ASP A 204 21.58 -2.32 -3.85
N THR A 205 20.35 -2.87 -3.85
CA THR A 205 19.98 -4.04 -3.05
C THR A 205 18.85 -4.78 -3.72
N LEU A 206 18.92 -6.11 -3.66
CA LEU A 206 17.86 -7.06 -4.00
C LEU A 206 17.66 -8.01 -2.82
N ALA A 207 16.49 -7.96 -2.22
CA ALA A 207 16.11 -8.84 -1.13
C ALA A 207 14.90 -9.70 -1.55
N GLU A 208 14.94 -10.97 -1.21
CA GLU A 208 13.83 -11.91 -1.33
C GLU A 208 13.08 -11.94 0.00
N VAL A 209 11.84 -11.47 0.02
CA VAL A 209 10.99 -11.46 1.21
C VAL A 209 9.87 -12.50 1.10
N ILE A 210 9.53 -13.12 2.22
CA ILE A 210 8.41 -14.06 2.35
C ILE A 210 7.10 -13.26 2.46
N ILE A 211 6.10 -13.63 1.66
CA ILE A 211 4.76 -13.03 1.79
C ILE A 211 4.09 -13.62 3.03
N PRO A 212 3.55 -12.80 3.94
CA PRO A 212 2.77 -13.30 5.08
C PRO A 212 1.51 -14.01 4.60
N GLU A 213 1.04 -15.00 5.34
CA GLU A 213 -0.25 -15.63 5.03
C GLU A 213 -1.41 -14.62 5.19
N PRO A 214 -2.50 -14.75 4.40
CA PRO A 214 -3.69 -13.93 4.56
C PRO A 214 -4.22 -13.98 5.99
N SER A 215 -4.57 -12.82 6.53
CA SER A 215 -5.00 -12.64 7.92
C SER A 215 -6.06 -11.55 8.05
N THR A 216 -6.73 -11.51 9.20
CA THR A 216 -7.77 -10.53 9.51
C THR A 216 -7.60 -10.05 10.94
N THR A 217 -8.03 -8.83 11.23
CA THR A 217 -8.11 -8.32 12.59
C THR A 217 -9.38 -8.81 13.29
N PRO A 218 -9.37 -8.96 14.63
CA PRO A 218 -10.61 -9.15 15.38
C PRO A 218 -11.51 -7.91 15.23
N ASN A 219 -12.76 -8.11 14.80
CA ASN A 219 -13.76 -7.04 14.64
C ASN A 219 -13.29 -5.84 13.78
N PRO A 220 -12.96 -6.06 12.48
CA PRO A 220 -12.52 -4.97 11.61
C PRO A 220 -13.61 -3.92 11.49
N ARG A 221 -13.22 -2.64 11.46
CA ARG A 221 -14.12 -1.49 11.33
C ARG A 221 -13.96 -0.75 10.02
N LEU A 222 -12.75 -0.69 9.48
CA LEU A 222 -12.50 -0.12 8.16
C LEU A 222 -11.73 -1.12 7.30
N VAL A 223 -12.40 -1.61 6.27
CA VAL A 223 -11.84 -2.53 5.29
C VAL A 223 -11.84 -1.85 3.93
N VAL A 224 -10.73 -1.98 3.19
CA VAL A 224 -10.63 -1.46 1.82
C VAL A 224 -10.49 -2.63 0.85
N ALA A 225 -11.46 -2.78 -0.04
CA ALA A 225 -11.47 -3.79 -1.07
C ALA A 225 -11.07 -3.20 -2.42
N LEU A 226 -10.09 -3.81 -3.09
CA LEU A 226 -9.62 -3.40 -4.41
C LEU A 226 -10.15 -4.35 -5.47
N ASP A 227 -11.03 -3.84 -6.30
CA ASP A 227 -11.68 -4.54 -7.41
C ASP A 227 -11.05 -4.13 -8.75
N ASN A 228 -10.27 -5.04 -9.33
CA ASN A 228 -9.68 -4.84 -10.66
C ASN A 228 -8.82 -3.56 -10.79
N VAL A 229 -8.10 -3.16 -9.73
CA VAL A 229 -7.18 -2.00 -9.77
C VAL A 229 -5.89 -2.42 -10.47
N ARG A 230 -5.76 -2.10 -11.76
CA ARG A 230 -4.78 -2.74 -12.67
C ARG A 230 -3.37 -2.18 -12.56
N TYR A 231 -3.20 -0.95 -12.06
CA TYR A 231 -1.90 -0.28 -12.04
C TYR A 231 -1.21 -0.43 -10.68
N PRO A 232 0.02 -0.97 -10.61
CA PRO A 232 0.76 -1.12 -9.36
C PRO A 232 0.94 0.19 -8.59
N GLN A 233 1.07 1.32 -9.29
CA GLN A 233 1.21 2.64 -8.64
C GLN A 233 -0.04 3.01 -7.85
N ASN A 234 -1.24 2.76 -8.39
CA ASN A 234 -2.50 3.07 -7.72
C ASN A 234 -2.70 2.15 -6.51
N VAL A 235 -2.42 0.84 -6.67
CA VAL A 235 -2.41 -0.10 -5.53
C VAL A 235 -1.46 0.40 -4.45
N ALA A 236 -0.24 0.81 -4.80
CA ALA A 236 0.75 1.26 -3.84
C ALA A 236 0.34 2.53 -3.09
N ASN A 237 -0.25 3.51 -3.78
CA ASN A 237 -0.75 4.73 -3.17
C ASN A 237 -1.92 4.44 -2.21
N ILE A 238 -2.85 3.56 -2.61
CA ILE A 238 -3.97 3.15 -1.75
C ILE A 238 -3.45 2.42 -0.52
N VAL A 239 -2.52 1.47 -0.69
CA VAL A 239 -1.93 0.73 0.43
C VAL A 239 -1.19 1.68 1.38
N ARG A 240 -0.40 2.62 0.85
CA ARG A 240 0.28 3.64 1.68
C ARG A 240 -0.72 4.47 2.48
N THR A 241 -1.83 4.86 1.84
CA THR A 241 -2.92 5.59 2.51
C THR A 241 -3.60 4.74 3.57
N ALA A 242 -3.83 3.46 3.28
CA ALA A 242 -4.42 2.51 4.20
C ALA A 242 -3.56 2.33 5.46
N VAL A 243 -2.25 2.22 5.31
CA VAL A 243 -1.33 2.21 6.46
C VAL A 243 -1.43 3.52 7.25
N ALA A 244 -1.35 4.66 6.58
CA ALA A 244 -1.34 5.97 7.23
C ALA A 244 -2.62 6.28 8.00
N LEU A 245 -3.76 5.79 7.52
CA LEU A 245 -5.08 6.02 8.11
C LEU A 245 -5.56 4.87 9.01
N ASN A 246 -4.71 3.88 9.28
CA ASN A 246 -5.01 2.72 10.12
C ASN A 246 -6.24 1.95 9.63
N VAL A 247 -6.26 1.61 8.34
CA VAL A 247 -7.22 0.65 7.77
C VAL A 247 -6.91 -0.73 8.35
N ASP A 248 -7.95 -1.42 8.81
CA ASP A 248 -7.79 -2.68 9.54
C ASP A 248 -7.39 -3.83 8.61
N VAL A 249 -8.03 -3.92 7.44
CA VAL A 249 -7.82 -5.03 6.49
C VAL A 249 -7.91 -4.55 5.05
N LEU A 250 -7.00 -5.04 4.21
CA LEU A 250 -7.08 -4.90 2.76
C LEU A 250 -7.68 -6.16 2.12
N PHE A 251 -8.61 -6.01 1.18
CA PHE A 251 -9.21 -7.15 0.47
C PHE A 251 -8.90 -7.05 -1.02
N TYR A 252 -8.10 -7.96 -1.55
CA TYR A 252 -7.73 -7.93 -2.98
C TYR A 252 -8.60 -8.89 -3.78
N LEU A 253 -9.38 -8.36 -4.73
CA LEU A 253 -10.11 -9.17 -5.71
C LEU A 253 -9.24 -9.44 -6.95
N THR A 254 -9.60 -10.47 -7.71
CA THR A 254 -8.98 -10.82 -8.98
C THR A 254 -9.01 -9.64 -9.95
N GLY A 255 -7.92 -9.47 -10.70
CA GLY A 255 -7.72 -8.33 -11.60
C GLY A 255 -6.92 -7.20 -10.97
N THR A 256 -6.85 -7.12 -9.64
CA THR A 256 -5.98 -6.17 -8.95
C THR A 256 -4.51 -6.54 -9.15
N ALA A 257 -3.67 -5.53 -9.43
CA ALA A 257 -2.23 -5.69 -9.55
C ALA A 257 -1.62 -6.30 -8.29
N ASP A 258 -0.51 -7.03 -8.45
CA ASP A 258 0.14 -7.73 -7.33
C ASP A 258 0.55 -6.73 -6.23
N PRO A 259 -0.09 -6.77 -5.04
CA PRO A 259 0.18 -5.80 -3.97
C PRO A 259 1.57 -5.98 -3.35
N PHE A 260 2.23 -7.12 -3.61
CA PHE A 260 3.58 -7.39 -3.14
C PHE A 260 4.62 -7.28 -4.26
N ASP A 261 4.28 -6.64 -5.39
CA ASP A 261 5.26 -6.31 -6.43
C ASP A 261 6.32 -5.33 -5.88
N TRP A 262 7.55 -5.43 -6.40
CA TRP A 262 8.67 -4.61 -5.97
C TRP A 262 8.41 -3.10 -6.16
N LYS A 263 7.59 -2.72 -7.16
CA LYS A 263 7.16 -1.32 -7.35
C LYS A 263 6.27 -0.84 -6.21
N VAL A 264 5.40 -1.72 -5.70
CA VAL A 264 4.52 -1.40 -4.56
C VAL A 264 5.35 -1.25 -3.29
N SER A 265 6.28 -2.18 -3.04
CA SER A 265 7.22 -2.09 -1.90
C SER A 265 8.04 -0.81 -1.92
N HIS A 266 8.43 -0.33 -3.10
CA HIS A 266 9.20 0.90 -3.24
C HIS A 266 8.42 2.14 -2.76
N VAL A 267 7.13 2.25 -3.10
CA VAL A 267 6.27 3.40 -2.73
C VAL A 267 5.80 3.31 -1.28
N THR A 268 5.48 2.11 -0.81
CA THR A 268 4.94 1.86 0.53
C THR A 268 6.03 1.75 1.60
N GLY A 269 7.30 1.63 1.22
CA GLY A 269 8.38 1.29 2.15
C GLY A 269 8.26 -0.13 2.70
N GLY A 270 7.54 -1.03 2.03
CA GLY A 270 7.36 -2.40 2.46
C GLY A 270 6.34 -2.60 3.59
N LEU A 271 5.63 -1.54 4.03
CA LEU A 271 4.62 -1.65 5.09
C LEU A 271 3.42 -2.51 4.69
N GLN A 272 3.21 -2.80 3.40
CA GLN A 272 2.14 -3.69 3.00
C GLN A 272 2.31 -5.13 3.53
N PHE A 273 3.52 -5.51 3.93
CA PHE A 273 3.81 -6.83 4.52
C PHE A 273 3.38 -6.95 5.99
N MET A 274 2.99 -5.85 6.65
CA MET A 274 2.44 -5.90 8.02
C MET A 274 0.92 -5.76 8.05
N LEU A 275 0.33 -5.22 6.98
CA LEU A 275 -1.12 -5.00 6.93
C LEU A 275 -1.86 -6.34 6.78
N PRO A 276 -2.84 -6.62 7.66
CA PRO A 276 -3.74 -7.74 7.48
C PRO A 276 -4.44 -7.64 6.13
N TYR A 277 -4.50 -8.76 5.42
CA TYR A 277 -5.13 -8.79 4.13
C TYR A 277 -5.87 -10.10 3.86
N GLN A 278 -6.90 -9.99 3.04
CA GLN A 278 -7.64 -11.08 2.46
C GLN A 278 -7.47 -11.03 0.93
N LYS A 279 -7.62 -12.19 0.31
CA LYS A 279 -7.52 -12.31 -1.14
C LYS A 279 -8.66 -13.18 -1.65
N GLY A 280 -9.32 -12.73 -2.72
CA GLY A 280 -10.30 -13.54 -3.43
C GLY A 280 -9.68 -14.77 -4.08
N GLY A 281 -10.39 -15.89 -4.03
CA GLY A 281 -10.03 -17.12 -4.74
C GLY A 281 -9.06 -18.01 -3.98
N LEU A 282 -8.99 -17.90 -2.64
CA LEU A 282 -8.14 -18.74 -1.79
C LEU A 282 -8.63 -20.20 -1.71
N ASN A 283 -9.89 -20.46 -2.03
CA ASN A 283 -10.41 -21.83 -2.15
C ASN A 283 -9.90 -22.47 -3.44
N LYS A 284 -8.75 -23.17 -3.35
CA LYS A 284 -8.06 -23.89 -4.43
C LYS A 284 -8.97 -24.83 -5.25
N GLU A 285 -10.10 -25.27 -4.68
CA GLU A 285 -11.00 -26.25 -5.30
C GLU A 285 -11.96 -25.65 -6.34
N ARG A 286 -12.12 -24.33 -6.42
CA ARG A 286 -13.05 -23.71 -7.38
C ARG A 286 -12.40 -22.52 -8.05
N PHE A 287 -11.90 -22.74 -9.26
CA PHE A 287 -11.62 -21.79 -10.34
C PHE A 287 -11.45 -20.33 -9.90
N TYR A 288 -10.22 -19.80 -9.96
CA TYR A 288 -9.94 -18.35 -9.83
C TYR A 288 -10.83 -17.56 -10.80
N ASN A 289 -11.97 -17.10 -10.33
CA ASN A 289 -12.92 -16.34 -11.13
C ASN A 289 -13.51 -15.21 -10.28
N THR A 290 -13.77 -14.08 -10.91
CA THR A 290 -14.28 -12.86 -10.27
C THR A 290 -15.56 -13.13 -9.45
N VAL A 291 -16.35 -14.14 -9.84
CA VAL A 291 -17.59 -14.50 -9.13
C VAL A 291 -17.32 -15.12 -7.77
N GLY A 292 -16.28 -15.97 -7.65
CA GLY A 292 -15.84 -16.57 -6.39
C GLY A 292 -15.39 -15.50 -5.40
N ASP A 293 -14.59 -14.55 -5.87
CA ASP A 293 -14.02 -13.47 -5.05
C ASP A 293 -15.11 -12.57 -4.46
N ILE A 294 -16.11 -12.18 -5.27
CA ILE A 294 -17.22 -11.35 -4.80
C ILE A 294 -18.05 -12.10 -3.75
N ARG A 295 -18.20 -13.44 -3.88
CA ARG A 295 -18.88 -14.25 -2.86
C ARG A 295 -18.09 -14.31 -1.56
N GLU A 296 -16.77 -14.40 -1.64
CA GLU A 296 -15.89 -14.38 -0.47
C GLU A 296 -15.92 -13.02 0.23
N LEU A 297 -15.83 -11.92 -0.52
CA LEU A 297 -16.01 -10.56 0.01
C LEU A 297 -17.37 -10.41 0.68
N LYS A 298 -18.44 -10.90 0.04
CA LYS A 298 -19.80 -10.89 0.60
C LYS A 298 -19.87 -11.63 1.93
N ARG A 299 -19.29 -12.84 1.98
CA ARG A 299 -19.26 -13.65 3.21
C ARG A 299 -18.47 -12.92 4.29
N TYR A 300 -17.33 -12.37 3.94
CA TYR A 300 -16.47 -11.60 4.85
C TYR A 300 -17.23 -10.42 5.47
N CYS A 301 -17.90 -9.59 4.65
CA CYS A 301 -18.71 -8.50 5.15
C CYS A 301 -19.82 -8.98 6.10
N LYS A 302 -20.51 -10.08 5.78
CA LYS A 302 -21.56 -10.65 6.65
C LYS A 302 -21.01 -11.10 8.00
N THR A 303 -19.93 -11.86 7.98
CA THR A 303 -19.30 -12.43 9.19
C THR A 303 -18.87 -11.31 10.14
N HIS A 304 -18.29 -10.25 9.60
CA HIS A 304 -17.78 -9.12 10.38
C HIS A 304 -18.76 -7.95 10.51
N LYS A 305 -20.03 -8.13 10.10
CA LYS A 305 -21.08 -7.10 10.15
C LYS A 305 -20.66 -5.76 9.50
N LEU A 306 -19.94 -5.84 8.39
CA LEU A 306 -19.49 -4.68 7.61
C LEU A 306 -20.58 -4.21 6.64
N THR A 307 -20.74 -2.89 6.52
CA THR A 307 -21.55 -2.25 5.48
C THR A 307 -20.69 -2.06 4.22
N PRO A 308 -21.02 -2.73 3.10
CA PRO A 308 -20.30 -2.53 1.86
C PRO A 308 -20.66 -1.17 1.23
N VAL A 309 -19.65 -0.37 0.92
CA VAL A 309 -19.74 0.95 0.32
C VAL A 309 -18.97 0.94 -0.99
N VAL A 310 -19.57 1.37 -2.09
CA VAL A 310 -18.93 1.35 -3.41
C VAL A 310 -18.65 2.77 -3.87
N ALA A 311 -17.39 3.09 -4.19
CA ALA A 311 -17.06 4.36 -4.81
C ALA A 311 -17.65 4.43 -6.22
N HIS A 312 -18.50 5.43 -6.50
CA HIS A 312 -19.22 5.57 -7.76
C HIS A 312 -19.58 7.02 -8.04
N LEU A 313 -19.56 7.45 -9.31
CA LEU A 313 -19.89 8.83 -9.71
C LEU A 313 -21.32 9.22 -9.33
N GLU A 314 -22.26 8.30 -9.56
CA GLU A 314 -23.66 8.44 -9.16
C GLU A 314 -23.86 7.77 -7.80
N GLY A 315 -23.71 8.54 -6.73
CA GLY A 315 -23.82 8.09 -5.35
C GLY A 315 -24.29 9.20 -4.43
N GLU A 316 -24.50 8.84 -3.17
CA GLU A 316 -24.79 9.78 -2.09
C GLU A 316 -23.47 10.39 -1.57
N SER A 317 -23.55 11.54 -0.89
CA SER A 317 -22.38 12.11 -0.23
C SER A 317 -21.90 11.17 0.88
N VAL A 318 -20.60 11.21 1.19
CA VAL A 318 -20.05 10.49 2.34
C VAL A 318 -20.73 10.91 3.64
N ASP A 319 -21.19 12.15 3.73
CA ASP A 319 -21.77 12.71 4.96
C ASP A 319 -23.17 12.17 5.26
N ASP A 320 -23.91 11.80 4.22
CA ASP A 320 -25.31 11.37 4.31
C ASP A 320 -25.45 9.90 4.73
N ILE A 321 -24.33 9.18 4.80
CA ILE A 321 -24.33 7.74 5.08
C ILE A 321 -24.54 7.49 6.57
N GLU A 322 -25.57 6.75 6.96
CA GLU A 322 -25.69 6.24 8.31
C GLU A 322 -24.64 5.14 8.59
N LEU A 323 -23.79 5.33 9.61
CA LEU A 323 -22.75 4.38 9.98
C LEU A 323 -23.17 3.61 11.23
N THR A 324 -23.74 2.42 11.05
CA THR A 324 -24.21 1.56 12.16
C THR A 324 -23.17 0.50 12.59
N GLY A 325 -21.95 0.54 12.05
CA GLY A 325 -20.94 -0.50 12.28
C GLY A 325 -19.68 -0.29 11.44
N GLY A 326 -18.95 -1.38 11.21
CA GLY A 326 -17.78 -1.35 10.33
C GLY A 326 -18.16 -1.17 8.87
N ILE A 327 -17.23 -0.70 8.05
CA ILE A 327 -17.41 -0.37 6.64
C ILE A 327 -16.41 -1.16 5.81
N CYS A 328 -16.86 -1.62 4.64
CA CYS A 328 -16.00 -2.16 3.61
C CYS A 328 -16.11 -1.27 2.36
N VAL A 329 -15.10 -0.43 2.14
CA VAL A 329 -15.04 0.49 0.99
C VAL A 329 -14.47 -0.26 -0.20
N ILE A 330 -15.21 -0.30 -1.29
CA ILE A 330 -14.86 -1.00 -2.52
C ILE A 330 -14.43 0.05 -3.55
N LEU A 331 -13.16 -0.01 -3.92
CA LEU A 331 -12.54 0.84 -4.93
C LEU A 331 -12.33 0.01 -6.20
N SER A 332 -12.91 0.48 -7.31
CA SER A 332 -12.91 -0.26 -8.57
C SER A 332 -12.06 0.41 -9.65
N ASN A 333 -11.91 -0.30 -10.77
CA ASN A 333 -11.17 0.10 -11.96
C ASN A 333 -11.48 1.53 -12.43
N GLU A 334 -10.43 2.25 -12.84
CA GLU A 334 -10.42 3.62 -13.34
C GLU A 334 -11.22 3.81 -14.65
N SER A 335 -11.35 2.76 -15.48
CA SER A 335 -11.93 2.87 -16.83
C SER A 335 -13.35 2.31 -16.98
N GLU A 336 -13.71 1.28 -16.21
CA GLU A 336 -14.96 0.53 -16.39
C GLU A 336 -15.90 0.63 -15.17
N GLY A 337 -15.44 1.25 -14.08
CA GLY A 337 -16.18 1.27 -12.82
C GLY A 337 -16.30 -0.11 -12.16
N PRO A 338 -17.15 -0.25 -11.13
CA PRO A 338 -17.35 -1.51 -10.40
C PRO A 338 -18.07 -2.57 -11.22
N ASP A 339 -17.67 -3.83 -11.06
CA ASP A 339 -18.37 -4.97 -11.69
C ASP A 339 -19.88 -4.94 -11.34
N PRO A 340 -20.80 -5.09 -12.31
CA PRO A 340 -22.24 -5.14 -12.04
C PRO A 340 -22.65 -6.14 -10.94
N LYS A 341 -21.86 -7.20 -10.74
CA LYS A 341 -22.06 -8.17 -9.65
C LYS A 341 -21.71 -7.60 -8.29
N ILE A 342 -20.72 -6.71 -8.18
CA ILE A 342 -20.42 -5.96 -6.95
C ILE A 342 -21.56 -5.00 -6.64
N LEU A 343 -22.06 -4.28 -7.66
CA LEU A 343 -23.24 -3.44 -7.53
C LEU A 343 -24.47 -4.26 -7.07
N LYS A 344 -24.67 -5.44 -7.65
CA LYS A 344 -25.76 -6.37 -7.26
C LYS A 344 -25.54 -6.98 -5.87
N PHE A 345 -24.31 -7.27 -5.48
CA PHE A 345 -23.95 -7.76 -4.14
C PHE A 345 -24.29 -6.71 -3.10
N ALA A 346 -23.85 -5.47 -3.31
CA ALA A 346 -24.21 -4.33 -2.47
C ALA A 346 -25.75 -4.19 -2.41
N LYS A 347 -26.46 -4.28 -3.54
CA LYS A 347 -27.94 -4.25 -3.58
C LYS A 347 -28.61 -5.41 -2.84
N ARG A 348 -28.05 -6.63 -2.85
CA ARG A 348 -28.64 -7.83 -2.20
C ARG A 348 -28.36 -7.86 -0.69
N TYR A 349 -27.27 -7.24 -0.24
CA TYR A 349 -26.97 -7.12 1.20
C TYR A 349 -28.07 -6.35 1.94
N VAL A 350 -28.69 -5.38 1.24
CA VAL A 350 -29.82 -4.55 1.68
C VAL A 350 -31.09 -5.34 1.99
N THR A 351 -31.38 -6.45 1.29
CA THR A 351 -32.69 -7.14 1.40
C THR A 351 -32.79 -8.11 2.60
N ILE A 352 -31.70 -8.40 3.32
CA ILE A 352 -31.72 -9.42 4.39
C ILE A 352 -32.05 -8.80 5.77
N ARG A 353 -32.13 -7.47 5.90
CA ARG A 353 -32.55 -6.80 7.14
C ARG A 353 -33.89 -6.10 6.92
N SER A 354 -34.93 -6.55 7.63
CA SER A 354 -36.24 -5.92 7.66
C SER A 354 -36.13 -4.41 7.94
N MET A 355 -36.67 -3.60 7.03
CA MET A 355 -36.96 -2.15 7.15
C MET A 355 -35.84 -1.23 7.66
N ARG A 356 -34.85 -0.95 6.78
CA ARG A 356 -34.37 0.39 6.38
C ARG A 356 -33.03 0.25 5.61
N ILE A 357 -32.93 1.01 4.53
CA ILE A 357 -31.90 0.94 3.48
C ILE A 357 -30.56 1.44 4.01
N ILE A 358 -29.44 0.75 3.75
CA ILE A 358 -28.14 1.42 3.60
C ILE A 358 -27.36 0.71 2.47
N PHE A 359 -27.78 0.99 1.24
CA PHE A 359 -26.93 0.86 0.06
C PHE A 359 -26.18 2.17 -0.05
N VAL A 360 -24.85 2.14 -0.17
CA VAL A 360 -24.14 3.40 -0.40
C VAL A 360 -23.19 3.25 -1.56
N ARG A 361 -23.70 3.65 -2.72
CA ARG A 361 -22.80 4.26 -3.69
C ARG A 361 -22.40 5.59 -3.11
N VAL A 362 -21.11 5.83 -3.06
CA VAL A 362 -20.58 7.07 -2.53
C VAL A 362 -19.89 7.79 -3.64
N THR A 363 -20.27 9.05 -3.78
CA THR A 363 -19.64 9.96 -4.72
C THR A 363 -18.81 10.99 -3.99
N LEU A 364 -17.76 11.45 -4.65
CA LEU A 364 -17.04 12.65 -4.24
C LEU A 364 -17.59 13.80 -5.08
N PRO A 365 -18.01 14.92 -4.46
CA PRO A 365 -18.42 16.08 -5.23
C PRO A 365 -17.25 16.58 -6.09
N MET A 366 -17.49 16.71 -7.38
CA MET A 366 -16.50 17.13 -8.38
C MET A 366 -17.06 18.21 -9.29
N HIS A 367 -16.17 18.99 -9.89
CA HIS A 367 -16.55 19.95 -10.92
C HIS A 367 -17.16 19.22 -12.13
N PRO A 368 -18.27 19.69 -12.74
CA PRO A 368 -18.98 18.99 -13.81
C PRO A 368 -18.16 18.68 -15.08
N LEU A 369 -17.01 19.33 -15.25
CA LEU A 369 -16.09 19.11 -16.38
C LEU A 369 -15.14 17.92 -16.17
N VAL A 370 -15.15 17.30 -14.98
CA VAL A 370 -14.25 16.20 -14.62
C VAL A 370 -15.05 14.92 -14.50
N ASN A 371 -14.73 13.93 -15.32
CA ASN A 371 -15.48 12.67 -15.41
C ASN A 371 -15.09 11.65 -14.33
N SER A 372 -13.90 11.76 -13.75
CA SER A 372 -13.44 10.91 -12.65
C SER A 372 -12.14 11.43 -12.03
N LEU A 373 -11.84 10.96 -10.82
CA LEU A 373 -10.53 11.08 -10.20
C LEU A 373 -9.75 9.78 -10.37
N ASN A 374 -8.42 9.86 -10.28
CA ASN A 374 -7.58 8.66 -10.13
C ASN A 374 -8.07 7.86 -8.91
N VAL A 375 -8.21 6.54 -9.04
CA VAL A 375 -8.76 5.67 -7.98
C VAL A 375 -7.99 5.79 -6.66
N SER A 376 -6.68 6.02 -6.69
CA SER A 376 -5.90 6.21 -5.46
C SER A 376 -6.16 7.54 -4.78
N VAL A 377 -6.45 8.60 -5.54
CA VAL A 377 -6.83 9.91 -5.01
C VAL A 377 -8.24 9.85 -4.44
N ALA A 378 -9.20 9.32 -5.19
CA ALA A 378 -10.57 9.12 -4.71
C ALA A 378 -10.58 8.22 -3.47
N GLY A 379 -9.84 7.10 -3.52
CA GLY A 379 -9.67 6.19 -2.40
C GLY A 379 -9.11 6.88 -1.16
N ALA A 380 -8.08 7.73 -1.31
CA ALA A 380 -7.50 8.44 -0.18
C ALA A 380 -8.49 9.37 0.51
N ILE A 381 -9.26 10.15 -0.25
CA ILE A 381 -10.27 11.07 0.28
C ILE A 381 -11.37 10.28 1.01
N LEU A 382 -11.88 9.22 0.37
CA LEU A 382 -12.93 8.38 0.95
C LEU A 382 -12.48 7.67 2.23
N ILE A 383 -11.28 7.08 2.23
CA ILE A 383 -10.73 6.41 3.42
C ILE A 383 -10.57 7.42 4.56
N HIS A 384 -10.09 8.63 4.28
CA HIS A 384 -9.95 9.68 5.29
C HIS A 384 -11.30 10.06 5.91
N GLN A 385 -12.28 10.44 5.07
CA GLN A 385 -13.61 10.87 5.55
C GLN A 385 -14.31 9.76 6.33
N LEU A 386 -14.28 8.51 5.84
CA LEU A 386 -14.94 7.39 6.51
C LEU A 386 -14.25 7.02 7.82
N GLN A 387 -12.91 7.10 7.88
CA GLN A 387 -12.17 6.85 9.11
C GLN A 387 -12.50 7.89 10.20
N GLU A 388 -12.63 9.16 9.81
CA GLU A 388 -13.03 10.23 10.72
C GLU A 388 -14.44 9.99 11.28
N ARG A 389 -15.41 9.64 10.43
CA ARG A 389 -16.78 9.33 10.86
C ARG A 389 -16.86 8.09 11.75
N LEU A 390 -16.03 7.06 11.48
CA LEU A 390 -15.91 5.88 12.33
C LEU A 390 -15.33 6.20 13.71
N ARG A 391 -14.38 7.13 13.80
CA ARG A 391 -13.85 7.61 15.08
C ARG A 391 -14.94 8.34 15.87
N ASN A 392 -15.62 9.30 15.25
CA ASN A 392 -16.64 10.13 15.92
C ASN A 392 -17.84 9.31 16.44
N SER A 393 -18.28 8.29 15.69
CA SER A 393 -19.34 7.37 16.13
C SER A 393 -18.93 6.48 17.32
N SER A 394 -17.64 6.19 17.46
CA SER A 394 -17.10 5.42 18.59
C SER A 394 -17.08 6.24 19.88
N THR A 395 -16.72 7.52 19.78
CA THR A 395 -16.71 8.44 20.93
C THR A 395 -18.10 8.69 21.47
N ALA A 396 -19.10 8.83 20.58
CA ALA A 396 -20.50 9.06 20.95
C ALA A 396 -21.18 7.84 21.60
N SER A 397 -20.64 6.63 21.44
CA SER A 397 -21.22 5.40 22.03
C SER A 397 -20.67 5.09 23.44
N ASN A 398 -19.64 5.82 23.89
CA ASN A 398 -18.98 5.65 25.18
C ASN A 398 -19.34 6.77 26.20
N ILE A 399 -20.26 7.67 25.83
CA ILE A 399 -20.90 8.68 26.67
C ILE A 399 -22.35 8.26 26.82
#